data_AF-A0A3B1IDT4-F1
#
_entry.id   AF-A0A3B1IDT4-F1
#
_cell.length_a   1.000
_cell.length_b   1.000
_cell.length_c   1.000
_cell.angle_alpha   90.00
_cell.angle_beta   90.00
_cell.angle_gamma   90.00
#
_symmetry.space_group_name_H-M   'P 1'
#
loop_
_entity.id
_entity.type
_entity.pdbx_description
1 polymer ?
#
loop_
_entity_poly.entity_id
_entity_poly.type
_entity_poly.pdbx_seq_one_letter_code
_entity_poly.pdbx_strand_id
1 'polypeptide(L)' 'MKDHLSPFCRLSGCMVTEEGCSSLALALKLNPSHLRELDLTYNHLGESGVKLLSDLQKDPHCKLEKLWFYNLV' A
#
# COMPACT_ATOMS: atom_id res chain seq x y z
N MET A 1 -25.94 0.29 -13.27
CA MET A 1 -24.54 0.55 -13.71
C MET A 1 -23.66 0.17 -12.54
N LYS A 2 -22.62 -0.65 -12.72
CA LYS A 2 -21.98 -1.39 -11.62
C LYS A 2 -21.19 -0.44 -10.68
N ASP A 3 -21.72 -0.18 -9.49
CA ASP A 3 -20.96 0.40 -8.38
C ASP A 3 -20.02 -0.67 -7.77
N HIS A 4 -19.05 -1.13 -8.56
CA HIS A 4 -18.05 -2.07 -8.09
C HIS A 4 -17.00 -1.29 -7.29
N LEU A 5 -17.29 -1.03 -6.02
CA LEU A 5 -16.31 -0.58 -5.05
C LEU A 5 -15.16 -1.60 -5.04
N SER A 6 -14.01 -1.19 -5.56
CA SER A 6 -12.77 -1.94 -5.48
C SER A 6 -12.42 -2.20 -4.01
N PRO A 7 -11.93 -3.39 -3.65
CA PRO A 7 -11.46 -3.67 -2.30
C PRO A 7 -10.43 -2.64 -1.85
N PHE A 8 -10.80 -1.84 -0.86
CA PHE A 8 -10.07 -0.67 -0.38
C PHE A 8 -9.75 -0.83 1.10
N CYS A 9 -8.52 -0.48 1.47
CA CYS A 9 -8.05 -0.44 2.86
C CYS A 9 -7.47 0.95 3.15
N ARG A 10 -7.85 1.54 4.28
CA ARG A 10 -7.31 2.80 4.77
C ARG A 10 -6.52 2.57 6.05
N LEU A 11 -5.24 2.90 5.99
CA LEU A 11 -4.30 2.96 7.10
C LEU A 11 -3.75 4.39 7.28
N SER A 12 -4.53 5.39 6.85
CA SER A 12 -4.15 6.80 6.98
C SER A 12 -4.02 7.20 8.44
N GLY A 13 -2.90 7.84 8.82
CA GLY A 13 -2.68 8.30 10.20
C GLY A 13 -2.43 7.17 11.21
N CYS A 14 -2.09 5.96 10.74
CA CYS A 14 -1.88 4.79 11.59
C CYS A 14 -0.44 4.63 12.11
N MET A 15 0.39 5.68 12.00
CA MET A 15 1.80 5.67 12.42
C MET A 15 2.64 4.58 11.73
N VAL A 16 2.31 4.24 10.48
CA VAL A 16 3.09 3.29 9.68
C VAL A 16 4.48 3.86 9.41
N THR A 17 5.51 3.08 9.73
CA THR A 17 6.93 3.39 9.52
C THR A 17 7.50 2.64 8.30
N GLU A 18 8.78 2.87 7.96
CA GLU A 18 9.50 2.05 6.96
C GLU A 18 9.44 0.54 7.24
N GLU A 19 9.52 0.14 8.51
CA GLU A 19 9.36 -1.26 8.94
C GLU A 19 7.93 -1.76 8.71
N GLY A 20 6.94 -0.90 8.98
CA GLY A 20 5.54 -1.16 8.65
C GLY A 20 5.33 -1.38 7.16
N CYS A 21 5.95 -0.57 6.29
CA CYS A 21 5.95 -0.76 4.84
C CYS A 21 6.53 -2.12 4.44
N SER A 22 7.62 -2.54 5.09
CA SER A 22 8.26 -3.84 4.85
C SER A 22 7.34 -5.00 5.22
N SER A 23 6.66 -4.90 6.37
CA SER A 23 5.69 -5.88 6.83
C SER A 23 4.47 -5.96 5.90
N LEU A 24 3.95 -4.81 5.46
CA LEU A 24 2.85 -4.73 4.49
C LEU A 24 3.25 -5.36 3.15
N ALA A 25 4.45 -5.06 2.65
CA ALA A 25 4.92 -5.60 1.39
C ALA A 25 5.05 -7.14 1.44
N LEU A 26 5.61 -7.68 2.52
CA LEU A 26 5.65 -9.12 2.75
C LEU A 26 4.26 -9.73 2.83
N ALA A 27 3.33 -9.12 3.57
CA ALA A 27 1.97 -9.62 3.72
C ALA A 27 1.24 -9.68 2.36
N LEU A 28 1.35 -8.62 1.55
CA LEU A 28 0.74 -8.53 0.22
C LEU A 28 1.37 -9.50 -0.79
N LYS A 29 2.66 -9.81 -0.65
CA LYS A 29 3.38 -10.76 -1.50
C LYS A 29 3.07 -12.22 -1.15
N LEU A 30 3.10 -12.55 0.15
CA LEU A 30 2.89 -13.91 0.65
C LEU A 30 1.42 -14.32 0.61
N ASN A 31 0.51 -13.36 0.82
CA ASN A 31 -0.92 -13.56 0.72
C ASN A 31 -1.45 -12.64 -0.38
N PRO A 32 -1.51 -13.11 -1.65
CA PRO A 32 -2.00 -12.33 -2.78
C PRO A 32 -3.46 -11.93 -2.56
N SER A 33 -3.64 -10.78 -1.91
CA SER A 33 -4.93 -10.35 -1.42
C SER A 33 -5.81 -9.87 -2.58
N HIS A 34 -7.11 -9.79 -2.34
CA HIS A 34 -8.01 -9.11 -3.26
C HIS A 34 -7.94 -7.59 -3.16
N LEU A 35 -7.06 -7.05 -2.30
CA LEU A 35 -6.89 -5.61 -2.12
C LEU A 35 -6.45 -4.96 -3.42
N ARG A 36 -7.21 -3.95 -3.85
CA ARG A 36 -6.94 -3.16 -5.05
C ARG A 36 -6.45 -1.78 -4.71
N GLU A 37 -6.83 -1.26 -3.56
CA GLU A 37 -6.55 0.13 -3.21
C GLU A 37 -6.09 0.23 -1.75
N LEU A 38 -4.97 0.93 -1.51
CA LEU A 38 -4.39 1.11 -0.19
C LEU A 38 -4.04 2.59 0.07
N ASP A 39 -4.66 3.15 1.10
CA ASP A 39 -4.41 4.53 1.56
C ASP A 39 -3.50 4.54 2.78
N LEU A 40 -2.27 5.02 2.61
CA LEU A 40 -1.23 5.19 3.62
C LEU A 40 -0.90 6.66 3.87
N THR A 41 -1.80 7.58 3.53
CA THR A 41 -1.58 9.02 3.75
C THR A 41 -1.37 9.35 5.23
N TYR A 42 -0.68 10.44 5.54
CA TYR A 42 -0.40 10.85 6.93
C TYR A 42 0.35 9.81 7.78
N ASN A 43 1.33 9.11 7.20
CA ASN A 43 2.22 8.17 7.89
C ASN A 43 3.71 8.54 7.70
N HIS A 44 4.60 7.84 8.40
CA HIS A 44 6.06 8.05 8.36
C HIS A 44 6.75 6.98 7.51
N LEU A 45 6.30 6.85 6.25
CA LEU A 45 6.69 5.72 5.40
C LEU A 45 8.17 5.71 5.00
N GLY A 46 8.83 6.88 5.04
CA GLY A 46 10.20 7.08 4.55
C GLY A 46 10.36 6.85 3.04
N GLU A 47 11.46 7.33 2.46
CA GLU A 47 11.72 7.12 1.02
C GLU A 47 11.86 5.62 0.68
N SER A 48 12.48 4.86 1.59
CA SER A 48 12.71 3.43 1.41
C SER A 48 11.38 2.65 1.39
N GLY A 49 10.45 2.97 2.31
CA GLY A 49 9.15 2.32 2.40
C GLY A 49 8.24 2.68 1.24
N VAL A 50 8.24 3.95 0.80
CA VAL A 50 7.53 4.38 -0.41
C VAL A 50 8.04 3.64 -1.64
N LYS A 51 9.37 3.54 -1.81
CA LYS A 51 9.98 2.82 -2.93
C LYS A 51 9.60 1.33 -2.90
N LEU A 52 9.70 0.69 -1.74
CA LEU A 52 9.39 -0.74 -1.57
C LEU A 52 7.94 -1.06 -1.99
N LEU A 53 6.97 -0.28 -1.51
CA LEU A 53 5.56 -0.48 -1.83
C LEU A 53 5.25 -0.14 -3.29
N SER A 54 5.93 0.85 -3.87
CA SER A 54 5.79 1.20 -5.29
C SER A 54 6.37 0.13 -6.22
N ASP A 55 7.48 -0.51 -5.83
CA ASP A 55 8.07 -1.61 -6.60
C ASP A 55 7.22 -2.88 -6.48
N LEU A 56 6.58 -3.12 -5.33
CA LEU A 56 5.61 -4.21 -5.17
C LEU A 56 4.41 -4.05 -6.13
N GLN A 57 3.95 -2.82 -6.38
CA GLN A 57 2.85 -2.57 -7.31
C GLN A 57 3.17 -3.00 -8.76
N LYS A 58 4.47 -3.07 -9.11
CA LYS A 58 4.95 -3.54 -10.42
C LYS A 58 5.10 -5.06 -10.48
N ASP A 59 5.00 -5.76 -9.35
CA ASP A 59 5.06 -7.22 -9.30
C ASP A 59 3.81 -7.80 -9.97
N PRO A 60 3.94 -8.68 -10.99
CA PRO A 60 2.79 -9.24 -11.70
C PRO A 60 1.88 -10.11 -10.82
N HIS A 61 2.35 -10.53 -9.65
CA HIS A 61 1.56 -11.27 -8.67
C HIS A 61 0.85 -10.35 -7.66
N CYS A 62 1.19 -9.06 -7.63
CA CYS A 62 0.49 -8.07 -6.83
C CYS A 62 -0.77 -7.59 -7.56
N LYS A 63 -1.87 -7.50 -6.82
CA LYS A 63 -3.18 -7.06 -7.32
C LYS A 63 -3.49 -5.60 -6.98
N LEU A 64 -2.56 -4.92 -6.30
CA LEU A 64 -2.73 -3.54 -5.86
C LEU A 64 -2.68 -2.60 -7.08
N GLU A 65 -3.76 -1.86 -7.30
CA GLU A 65 -3.94 -0.95 -8.44
C GLU A 65 -3.70 0.51 -8.04
N LYS A 66 -4.07 0.89 -6.81
CA LYS A 66 -3.86 2.24 -6.29
C LYS A 66 -3.18 2.22 -4.93
N LEU A 67 -2.21 3.10 -4.78
CA LEU A 67 -1.47 3.34 -3.55
C LEU A 67 -1.45 4.85 -3.31
N TRP A 68 -1.96 5.30 -2.18
CA TRP A 68 -1.91 6.72 -1.79
C TRP A 68 -0.94 6.91 -0.62
N PHE A 69 -0.05 7.88 -0.78
CA PHE A 69 0.83 8.40 0.27
C PHE A 69 1.07 9.89 -0.01
N TYR A 70 1.36 10.67 1.03
CA TYR A 70 1.85 12.05 0.90
C TYR A 70 3.28 12.09 1.44
N ASN A 71 4.20 12.68 0.67
CA ASN A 71 5.50 13.07 1.20
C ASN A 71 5.31 14.36 1.99
N LEU A 72 5.49 14.31 3.31
CA LEU A 72 5.86 15.50 4.05
C LEU A 72 7.34 15.74 3.73
N VAL A 73 7.59 16.51 2.67
CA VAL A 73 8.92 17.10 2.39
C VAL A 73 9.30 18.10 3.46
#